data_AF-A0A4R5DBR6-F1
#
_entry.id   AF-A0A4R5DBR6-F1
#
_cell.length_a   1.000
_cell.length_b   1.000
_cell.length_c   1.000
_cell.angle_alpha   90.00
_cell.angle_beta   90.00
_cell.angle_gamma   90.00
#
_symmetry.space_group_name_H-M   'P 1'
#
loop_
_entity.id
_entity.type
_entity.pdbx_description
1 polymer ?
#
loop_
_entity_poly.entity_id
_entity_poly.type
_entity_poly.pdbx_seq_one_letter_code
_entity_poly.pdbx_strand_id
1 'polypeptide(L)'
;RKGPNNTLDAGPYDPGSPWAIGSPHGGHDTIHPDLGTLTDFDAFVDHAHTHGLEIALDLALQCSPDHPWVTQHPEWFTTRADGTIAHAENPPKKYQDIYPLNFDHDPEGLYTEIRRILHHWMNHGVRIFRVDNPHTKPVAFWERLLADIHTTDPDVIFLAEAFTRPAMMHTLAKIGFHQSYTYFTWRNNAEELTTYLQELTGPAADYMRPNLFTNTPDILNEYLQHGGRPAFEIRAILAALLSPTWGIYAGYELCENTPVRPGSEEYRDSEKYQYRPRDFDTAARTGTTIAPLITQLNTLRNTHPALQQLRNLHFHHV
;
A
#
# COMPACT_ATOMS: atom_id res chain seq x y z
N ARG A 1 -12.89 -11.97 11.70
CA ARG A 1 -12.97 -10.50 11.52
C ARG A 1 -12.37 -9.83 12.75
N LYS A 2 -11.53 -8.80 12.59
CA LYS A 2 -11.01 -8.00 13.70
C LYS A 2 -11.90 -6.81 14.04
N GLY A 3 -11.89 -6.38 15.30
CA GLY A 3 -12.61 -5.19 15.76
C GLY A 3 -11.70 -3.96 15.94
N PRO A 4 -12.25 -2.83 16.41
CA PRO A 4 -11.55 -1.57 16.64
C PRO A 4 -10.25 -1.74 17.42
N ASN A 5 -9.23 -0.96 17.09
CA ASN A 5 -7.89 -1.08 17.69
C ASN A 5 -7.29 -2.50 17.61
N ASN A 6 -7.58 -3.25 16.54
CA ASN A 6 -7.01 -4.57 16.27
C ASN A 6 -7.41 -5.63 17.34
N THR A 7 -8.62 -5.52 17.93
CA THR A 7 -9.16 -6.56 18.82
C THR A 7 -9.48 -7.83 18.04
N LEU A 8 -9.39 -8.98 18.70
CA LEU A 8 -9.68 -10.28 18.08
C LEU A 8 -11.17 -10.47 17.80
N ASP A 9 -12.01 -9.91 18.66
CA ASP A 9 -13.46 -10.01 18.55
C ASP A 9 -14.02 -8.71 17.99
N ALA A 10 -14.80 -8.83 16.91
CA ALA A 10 -15.53 -7.73 16.28
C ALA A 10 -16.98 -7.68 16.81
N GLY A 11 -17.47 -6.49 17.07
CA GLY A 11 -18.88 -6.22 17.31
C GLY A 11 -19.73 -6.32 16.04
N PRO A 12 -21.07 -6.30 16.16
CA PRO A 12 -21.99 -6.51 15.05
C PRO A 12 -21.93 -5.42 13.96
N TYR A 13 -21.40 -4.24 14.29
CA TYR A 13 -21.30 -3.09 13.38
C TYR A 13 -19.87 -2.72 13.01
N ASP A 14 -18.89 -3.53 13.45
CA ASP A 14 -17.49 -3.26 13.13
C ASP A 14 -17.20 -3.73 11.69
N PRO A 15 -16.62 -2.85 10.84
CA PRO A 15 -16.40 -3.16 9.43
C PRO A 15 -15.32 -4.24 9.24
N GLY A 16 -14.39 -4.35 10.19
CA GLY A 16 -13.22 -5.21 10.06
C GLY A 16 -12.17 -4.64 9.12
N SER A 17 -11.15 -5.47 8.84
CA SER A 17 -10.04 -5.13 7.95
C SER A 17 -10.42 -5.31 6.48
N PRO A 18 -10.24 -4.31 5.61
CA PRO A 18 -10.42 -4.47 4.17
C PRO A 18 -9.51 -5.53 3.54
N TRP A 19 -8.35 -5.79 4.15
CA TRP A 19 -7.41 -6.84 3.70
C TRP A 19 -7.85 -8.26 4.08
N ALA A 20 -8.93 -8.43 4.86
CA ALA A 20 -9.58 -9.72 5.09
C ALA A 20 -10.60 -10.00 3.97
N ILE A 21 -10.09 -10.12 2.74
CA ILE A 21 -10.88 -10.22 1.51
C ILE A 21 -11.65 -11.53 1.48
N GLY A 22 -12.95 -11.47 1.19
CA GLY A 22 -13.80 -12.63 0.99
C GLY A 22 -14.94 -12.72 1.98
N SER A 23 -16.13 -13.03 1.46
CA SER A 23 -17.31 -13.36 2.23
C SER A 23 -18.25 -14.20 1.35
N PRO A 24 -19.41 -14.66 1.85
CA PRO A 24 -20.43 -15.28 1.00
C PRO A 24 -20.92 -14.37 -0.14
N HIS A 25 -20.68 -13.05 -0.07
CA HIS A 25 -21.07 -12.10 -1.11
C HIS A 25 -20.07 -11.98 -2.26
N GLY A 26 -18.85 -12.52 -2.13
CA GLY A 26 -17.85 -12.46 -3.19
C GLY A 26 -16.40 -12.45 -2.70
N GLY A 27 -15.48 -12.36 -3.66
CA GLY A 27 -14.04 -12.39 -3.45
C GLY A 27 -13.32 -11.20 -4.09
N HIS A 28 -12.16 -11.47 -4.70
CA HIS A 28 -11.27 -10.45 -5.26
C HIS A 28 -11.78 -9.72 -6.52
N ASP A 29 -12.85 -10.21 -7.15
CA ASP A 29 -13.48 -9.64 -8.34
C ASP A 29 -14.87 -9.04 -8.04
N THR A 30 -15.14 -8.76 -6.77
CA THR A 30 -16.44 -8.31 -6.30
C THR A 30 -16.31 -7.01 -5.50
N ILE A 31 -17.27 -6.09 -5.68
CA ILE A 31 -17.39 -4.88 -4.87
C ILE A 31 -18.06 -5.22 -3.53
N HIS A 32 -17.50 -4.68 -2.43
CA HIS A 32 -18.12 -4.83 -1.11
C HIS A 32 -19.55 -4.24 -1.13
N PRO A 33 -20.59 -4.95 -0.65
CA PRO A 33 -21.99 -4.50 -0.78
C PRO A 33 -22.26 -3.09 -0.26
N ASP A 34 -21.63 -2.69 0.85
CA ASP A 34 -21.79 -1.35 1.44
C ASP A 34 -21.16 -0.22 0.58
N LEU A 35 -20.30 -0.55 -0.38
CA LEU A 35 -19.70 0.40 -1.32
C LEU A 35 -20.52 0.55 -2.62
N GLY A 36 -21.55 -0.28 -2.82
CA GLY A 36 -22.41 -0.25 -4.00
C GLY A 36 -22.09 -1.38 -4.99
N THR A 37 -22.15 -1.05 -6.28
CA THR A 37 -22.04 -1.99 -7.39
C THR A 37 -20.81 -1.70 -8.25
N LEU A 38 -20.50 -2.61 -9.18
CA LEU A 38 -19.46 -2.40 -10.18
C LEU A 38 -19.74 -1.19 -11.08
N THR A 39 -21.01 -0.87 -11.34
CA THR A 39 -21.39 0.35 -12.07
C THR A 39 -21.08 1.62 -11.28
N ASP A 40 -21.25 1.59 -9.96
CA ASP A 40 -20.87 2.71 -9.10
C ASP A 40 -19.34 2.87 -9.06
N PHE A 41 -18.60 1.75 -9.10
CA PHE A 41 -17.15 1.77 -9.25
C PHE A 41 -16.70 2.39 -10.59
N ASP A 42 -17.32 2.01 -11.71
CA ASP A 42 -17.03 2.61 -13.01
C ASP A 42 -17.29 4.12 -13.00
N ALA A 43 -18.40 4.55 -12.41
CA ALA A 43 -18.71 5.97 -12.26
C ALA A 43 -17.67 6.71 -11.38
N PHE A 44 -17.14 6.05 -10.34
CA PHE A 44 -16.08 6.59 -9.51
C PHE A 44 -14.76 6.74 -10.29
N VAL A 45 -14.36 5.71 -11.04
CA VAL A 45 -13.16 5.74 -11.90
C VAL A 45 -13.26 6.83 -12.95
N ASP A 46 -14.39 6.92 -13.65
CA ASP A 46 -14.65 7.97 -14.63
C ASP A 46 -14.56 9.37 -14.00
N HIS A 47 -15.16 9.56 -12.83
CA HIS A 47 -15.09 10.84 -12.12
C HIS A 47 -13.66 11.21 -11.71
N ALA A 48 -12.86 10.25 -11.24
CA ALA A 48 -11.44 10.47 -10.94
C ALA A 48 -10.67 10.90 -12.19
N HIS A 49 -10.88 10.26 -13.33
CA HIS A 49 -10.25 10.62 -14.59
C HIS A 49 -10.61 12.03 -15.07
N THR A 50 -11.84 12.50 -14.84
CA THR A 50 -12.20 13.91 -15.17
C THR A 50 -11.41 14.95 -14.36
N HIS A 51 -10.79 14.54 -13.25
CA HIS A 51 -9.92 15.36 -12.41
C HIS A 51 -8.42 15.07 -12.65
N GLY A 52 -8.06 14.25 -13.64
CA GLY A 52 -6.68 13.85 -13.89
C GLY A 52 -6.10 12.95 -12.79
N LEU A 53 -6.95 12.22 -12.07
CA LEU A 53 -6.56 11.25 -11.04
C LEU A 53 -6.67 9.84 -11.60
N GLU A 54 -5.61 9.05 -11.42
CA GLU A 54 -5.60 7.62 -11.73
C GLU A 54 -5.92 6.81 -10.47
N ILE A 55 -6.66 5.70 -10.63
CA ILE A 55 -6.99 4.81 -9.52
C ILE A 55 -5.94 3.69 -9.42
N ALA A 56 -5.37 3.54 -8.22
CA ALA A 56 -4.55 2.41 -7.84
C ALA A 56 -5.31 1.50 -6.88
N LEU A 57 -5.58 0.25 -7.27
CA LEU A 57 -6.19 -0.74 -6.37
C LEU A 57 -5.13 -1.51 -5.60
N ASP A 58 -5.48 -1.90 -4.37
CA ASP A 58 -4.68 -2.82 -3.58
C ASP A 58 -4.87 -4.26 -4.11
N LEU A 59 -3.76 -4.96 -4.36
CA LEU A 59 -3.74 -6.37 -4.72
C LEU A 59 -3.14 -7.18 -3.56
N ALA A 60 -4.01 -7.65 -2.67
CA ALA A 60 -3.63 -8.49 -1.54
C ALA A 60 -4.00 -9.95 -1.80
N LEU A 61 -3.01 -10.76 -2.20
CA LEU A 61 -3.20 -12.18 -2.49
C LEU A 61 -3.28 -13.02 -1.21
N GLN A 62 -4.46 -12.99 -0.59
CA GLN A 62 -4.81 -13.68 0.65
C GLN A 62 -6.33 -13.76 0.79
N CYS A 63 -6.83 -14.55 1.73
CA CYS A 63 -8.27 -14.76 1.89
C CYS A 63 -8.69 -14.67 3.35
N SER A 64 -9.86 -14.10 3.63
CA SER A 64 -10.55 -14.36 4.89
C SER A 64 -10.98 -15.83 4.97
N PRO A 65 -11.28 -16.35 6.17
CA PRO A 65 -11.87 -17.69 6.32
C PRO A 65 -13.19 -17.90 5.55
N ASP A 66 -13.90 -16.81 5.24
CA ASP A 66 -15.21 -16.84 4.58
C ASP A 66 -15.10 -16.64 3.06
N HIS A 67 -13.88 -16.52 2.50
CA HIS A 67 -13.67 -16.37 1.06
C HIS A 67 -14.14 -17.63 0.31
N PRO A 68 -14.84 -17.51 -0.84
CA PRO A 68 -15.32 -18.66 -1.60
C PRO A 68 -14.24 -19.70 -1.94
N TRP A 69 -13.02 -19.25 -2.27
CA TRP A 69 -11.86 -20.11 -2.52
C TRP A 69 -11.51 -21.07 -1.38
N VAL A 70 -11.79 -20.74 -0.11
CA VAL A 70 -11.52 -21.65 1.01
C VAL A 70 -12.28 -22.97 0.85
N THR A 71 -13.49 -22.91 0.28
CA THR A 71 -14.33 -24.10 0.03
C THR A 71 -14.20 -24.63 -1.39
N GLN A 72 -14.00 -23.75 -2.38
CA GLN A 72 -13.99 -24.11 -3.79
C GLN A 72 -12.61 -24.58 -4.28
N HIS A 73 -11.54 -24.07 -3.66
CA HIS A 73 -10.13 -24.31 -4.01
C HIS A 73 -9.28 -24.59 -2.76
N PRO A 74 -9.60 -25.63 -1.98
CA PRO A 74 -8.85 -25.96 -0.76
C PRO A 74 -7.36 -26.23 -1.03
N GLU A 75 -7.00 -26.66 -2.24
CA GLU A 75 -5.63 -26.87 -2.70
C GLU A 75 -4.77 -25.59 -2.67
N TRP A 76 -5.38 -24.41 -2.77
CA TRP A 76 -4.67 -23.12 -2.71
C TRP A 76 -4.28 -22.71 -1.29
N PHE A 77 -4.50 -23.58 -0.29
CA PHE A 77 -4.14 -23.34 1.10
C PHE A 77 -3.32 -24.49 1.67
N THR A 78 -2.55 -24.20 2.72
CA THR A 78 -1.83 -25.23 3.47
C THR A 78 -2.67 -25.70 4.65
N THR A 79 -3.27 -26.89 4.50
CA THR A 79 -4.02 -27.54 5.57
C THR A 79 -3.09 -28.28 6.52
N ARG A 80 -3.26 -28.07 7.82
CA ARG A 80 -2.55 -28.78 8.89
C ARG A 80 -3.10 -30.20 9.03
N ALA A 81 -2.38 -31.04 9.77
CA ALA A 81 -2.77 -32.43 10.02
C ALA A 81 -4.15 -32.59 10.70
N ASP A 82 -4.63 -31.56 11.41
CA ASP A 82 -5.95 -31.52 12.05
C ASP A 82 -7.08 -30.97 11.15
N GLY A 83 -6.78 -30.66 9.88
CA GLY A 83 -7.73 -30.10 8.93
C GLY A 83 -7.86 -28.58 8.99
N THR A 84 -7.16 -27.89 9.89
CA THR A 84 -7.22 -26.42 10.01
C THR A 84 -6.21 -25.72 9.08
N ILE A 85 -6.48 -24.47 8.71
CA ILE A 85 -5.53 -23.61 7.99
C ILE A 85 -4.92 -22.62 9.00
N ALA A 86 -3.60 -22.49 8.96
CA ALA A 86 -2.90 -21.50 9.79
C ALA A 86 -3.23 -20.07 9.32
N HIS A 87 -3.48 -19.17 10.26
CA HIS A 87 -3.57 -17.75 9.92
C HIS A 87 -2.22 -17.19 9.46
N ALA A 88 -2.25 -16.12 8.67
CA ALA A 88 -1.03 -15.49 8.19
C ALA A 88 -0.31 -14.73 9.33
N GLU A 89 1.02 -14.69 9.26
CA GLU A 89 1.85 -13.92 10.17
C GLU A 89 2.95 -13.18 9.37
N ASN A 90 3.30 -11.98 9.81
CA ASN A 90 4.52 -11.28 9.39
C ASN A 90 5.24 -10.84 10.67
N PRO A 91 6.06 -11.72 11.29
CA PRO A 91 6.52 -11.53 12.66
C PRO A 91 7.13 -10.15 12.92
N PRO A 92 6.72 -9.45 14.01
CA PRO A 92 5.88 -9.96 15.10
C PRO A 92 4.37 -9.84 14.88
N LYS A 93 3.89 -9.33 13.73
CA LYS A 93 2.46 -9.16 13.44
C LYS A 93 1.76 -10.49 13.17
N LYS A 94 0.55 -10.64 13.70
CA LYS A 94 -0.36 -11.79 13.47
C LYS A 94 -1.66 -11.30 12.85
N TYR A 95 -2.14 -12.05 11.86
CA TYR A 95 -3.33 -11.71 11.12
C TYR A 95 -4.35 -12.86 11.18
N GLN A 96 -4.99 -13.00 12.35
CA GLN A 96 -5.93 -14.09 12.66
C GLN A 96 -7.17 -14.11 11.76
N ASP A 97 -7.42 -13.02 11.04
CA ASP A 97 -8.55 -12.81 10.14
C ASP A 97 -8.25 -13.17 8.68
N ILE A 98 -7.06 -13.69 8.37
CA ILE A 98 -6.66 -14.08 7.01
C ILE A 98 -5.87 -15.39 6.94
N TYR A 99 -5.99 -16.09 5.82
CA TYR A 99 -5.23 -17.25 5.40
C TYR A 99 -4.29 -16.90 4.24
N PRO A 100 -3.02 -17.36 4.30
CA PRO A 100 -2.08 -17.21 3.20
C PRO A 100 -2.37 -18.24 2.09
N LEU A 101 -2.14 -17.85 0.84
CA LEU A 101 -2.21 -18.77 -0.30
C LEU A 101 -0.94 -19.63 -0.39
N ASN A 102 -1.11 -20.88 -0.82
CA ASN A 102 -0.06 -21.84 -1.12
C ASN A 102 0.14 -21.92 -2.64
N PHE A 103 1.32 -21.51 -3.11
CA PHE A 103 1.67 -21.45 -4.52
C PHE A 103 2.33 -22.73 -5.06
N ASP A 104 2.51 -23.75 -4.22
CA ASP A 104 3.23 -24.98 -4.59
C ASP A 104 2.27 -26.13 -4.97
N HIS A 105 1.04 -26.14 -4.44
CA HIS A 105 0.08 -27.22 -4.69
C HIS A 105 -0.59 -27.13 -6.06
N ASP A 106 -1.02 -25.93 -6.47
CA ASP A 106 -1.61 -25.65 -7.78
C ASP A 106 -1.15 -24.26 -8.31
N PRO A 107 0.13 -24.14 -8.69
CA PRO A 107 0.70 -22.87 -9.17
C PRO A 107 -0.01 -22.33 -10.42
N GLU A 108 -0.43 -23.21 -11.34
CA GLU A 108 -1.02 -22.79 -12.62
C GLU A 108 -2.47 -22.32 -12.45
N GLY A 109 -3.26 -22.98 -11.59
CA GLY A 109 -4.62 -22.54 -11.28
C GLY A 109 -4.62 -21.18 -10.60
N LEU A 110 -3.79 -21.00 -9.56
CA LEU A 110 -3.62 -19.71 -8.90
C LEU A 110 -3.17 -18.62 -9.86
N TYR A 111 -2.17 -18.91 -10.69
CA TYR A 111 -1.69 -17.95 -11.69
C TYR A 111 -2.78 -17.53 -12.67
N THR A 112 -3.54 -18.49 -13.20
CA THR A 112 -4.62 -18.23 -14.15
C THR A 112 -5.70 -17.35 -13.52
N GLU A 113 -6.08 -17.64 -12.27
CA GLU A 113 -7.13 -16.90 -11.58
C GLU A 113 -6.69 -15.48 -11.18
N ILE A 114 -5.47 -15.31 -10.67
CA ILE A 114 -4.94 -13.98 -10.32
C ILE A 114 -4.80 -13.12 -11.57
N ARG A 115 -4.33 -13.69 -12.68
CA ARG A 115 -4.30 -13.02 -13.98
C ARG A 115 -5.70 -12.60 -14.44
N ARG A 116 -6.72 -13.47 -14.27
CA ARG A 116 -8.12 -13.13 -14.58
C ARG A 116 -8.61 -11.94 -13.74
N ILE A 117 -8.32 -11.93 -12.43
CA ILE A 117 -8.69 -10.83 -11.52
C ILE A 117 -8.05 -9.51 -11.94
N LEU A 118 -6.76 -9.52 -12.29
CA LEU A 118 -6.09 -8.32 -12.79
C LEU A 118 -6.78 -7.78 -14.05
N HIS A 119 -7.01 -8.64 -15.04
CA HIS A 119 -7.70 -8.23 -16.26
C HIS A 119 -9.13 -7.75 -16.00
N HIS A 120 -9.84 -8.32 -15.03
CA HIS A 120 -11.14 -7.81 -14.62
C HIS A 120 -11.05 -6.34 -14.23
N TRP A 121 -10.22 -5.97 -13.25
CA TRP A 121 -10.09 -4.57 -12.82
C TRP A 121 -9.48 -3.65 -13.88
N MET A 122 -8.57 -4.18 -14.72
CA MET A 122 -8.03 -3.46 -15.86
C MET A 122 -9.10 -3.08 -16.89
N ASN A 123 -10.10 -3.94 -17.11
CA ASN A 123 -11.24 -3.65 -17.99
C ASN A 123 -12.16 -2.57 -17.40
N HIS A 124 -12.08 -2.33 -16.09
CA HIS A 124 -12.76 -1.25 -15.36
C HIS A 124 -11.86 -0.01 -15.14
N GLY A 125 -10.82 0.15 -15.97
CA GLY A 125 -9.99 1.36 -16.01
C GLY A 125 -8.85 1.42 -15.00
N VAL A 126 -8.65 0.38 -14.17
CA VAL A 126 -7.55 0.34 -13.19
C VAL A 126 -6.24 -0.04 -13.88
N ARG A 127 -5.28 0.89 -13.92
CA ARG A 127 -3.96 0.68 -14.54
C ARG A 127 -2.82 0.64 -13.52
N ILE A 128 -3.09 0.81 -12.24
CA ILE A 128 -2.09 0.77 -11.17
C ILE A 128 -2.52 -0.22 -10.10
N PHE A 129 -1.61 -1.10 -9.69
CA PHE A 129 -1.82 -2.04 -8.60
C PHE A 129 -0.75 -1.85 -7.52
N ARG A 130 -1.19 -1.49 -6.31
CA ARG A 130 -0.36 -1.55 -5.09
C ARG A 130 -0.42 -2.98 -4.58
N VAL A 131 0.67 -3.72 -4.72
CA VAL A 131 0.71 -5.14 -4.34
C VAL A 131 1.11 -5.26 -2.88
N ASP A 132 0.24 -5.87 -2.07
CA ASP A 132 0.43 -6.07 -0.63
C ASP A 132 1.43 -7.19 -0.35
N ASN A 133 2.45 -6.89 0.48
CA ASN A 133 3.43 -7.84 0.97
C ASN A 133 3.93 -8.86 -0.10
N PRO A 134 4.36 -8.45 -1.32
CA PRO A 134 4.74 -9.38 -2.39
C PRO A 134 5.90 -10.29 -2.00
N HIS A 135 6.73 -9.88 -1.04
CA HIS A 135 7.84 -10.65 -0.48
C HIS A 135 7.41 -11.90 0.31
N THR A 136 6.12 -12.06 0.60
CA THR A 136 5.55 -13.27 1.24
C THR A 136 5.07 -14.30 0.22
N LYS A 137 5.14 -13.97 -1.09
CA LYS A 137 4.75 -14.83 -2.22
C LYS A 137 6.01 -15.17 -3.03
N PRO A 138 6.03 -16.24 -3.83
CA PRO A 138 7.21 -16.61 -4.60
C PRO A 138 7.63 -15.50 -5.58
N VAL A 139 8.93 -15.20 -5.63
CA VAL A 139 9.48 -14.18 -6.55
C VAL A 139 9.20 -14.54 -8.02
N ALA A 140 9.36 -15.82 -8.38
CA ALA A 140 9.14 -16.30 -9.74
C ALA A 140 7.67 -16.17 -10.20
N PHE A 141 6.71 -16.23 -9.26
CA PHE A 141 5.31 -15.97 -9.57
C PHE A 141 5.12 -14.53 -10.07
N TRP A 142 5.70 -13.56 -9.36
CA TRP A 142 5.63 -12.16 -9.76
C TRP A 142 6.36 -11.89 -11.07
N GLU A 143 7.56 -12.44 -11.25
CA GLU A 143 8.33 -12.29 -12.49
C GLU A 143 7.50 -12.70 -13.72
N ARG A 144 6.86 -13.87 -13.63
CA ARG A 144 5.97 -14.37 -14.69
C ARG A 144 4.76 -13.47 -14.90
N LEU A 145 4.07 -13.10 -13.83
CA LEU A 145 2.83 -12.29 -13.91
C LEU A 145 3.09 -10.91 -14.50
N LEU A 146 4.16 -10.25 -14.04
CA LEU A 146 4.54 -8.91 -14.50
C LEU A 146 4.95 -8.93 -15.97
N ALA A 147 5.73 -9.92 -16.41
CA ALA A 147 6.11 -10.07 -17.81
C ALA A 147 4.91 -10.34 -18.73
N ASP A 148 3.96 -11.16 -18.29
CA ASP A 148 2.72 -11.45 -19.02
C ASP A 148 1.85 -10.21 -19.17
N ILE A 149 1.53 -9.51 -18.07
CA ILE A 149 0.75 -8.27 -18.14
C ILE A 149 1.48 -7.21 -18.97
N HIS A 150 2.80 -7.06 -18.85
CA HIS A 150 3.55 -6.12 -19.68
C HIS A 150 3.49 -6.44 -21.19
N THR A 151 3.34 -7.72 -21.54
CA THR A 151 3.24 -8.14 -22.95
C THR A 151 1.94 -7.67 -23.60
N THR A 152 0.82 -7.66 -22.86
CA THR A 152 -0.48 -7.24 -23.39
C THR A 152 -0.83 -5.79 -23.07
N ASP A 153 -0.38 -5.30 -21.92
CA ASP A 153 -0.80 -4.05 -21.27
C ASP A 153 0.42 -3.34 -20.62
N PRO A 154 1.40 -2.87 -21.43
CA PRO A 154 2.67 -2.34 -20.93
C PRO A 154 2.55 -1.03 -20.14
N ASP A 155 1.39 -0.37 -20.16
CA ASP A 155 1.09 0.83 -19.38
C ASP A 155 0.72 0.52 -17.92
N VAL A 156 0.44 -0.74 -17.56
CA VAL A 156 0.07 -1.10 -16.18
C VAL A 156 1.27 -1.01 -15.24
N ILE A 157 1.08 -0.31 -14.13
CA ILE A 157 2.11 -0.07 -13.11
C ILE A 157 1.85 -0.96 -11.88
N PHE A 158 2.91 -1.58 -11.38
CA PHE A 158 2.89 -2.36 -10.14
C PHE A 158 3.82 -1.74 -9.09
N LEU A 159 3.27 -1.45 -7.91
CA LEU A 159 3.98 -0.94 -6.75
C LEU A 159 4.17 -2.06 -5.72
N ALA A 160 5.42 -2.41 -5.42
CA ALA A 160 5.72 -3.43 -4.40
C ALA A 160 5.72 -2.81 -2.99
N GLU A 161 4.79 -3.24 -2.13
CA GLU A 161 4.86 -2.94 -0.69
C GLU A 161 5.71 -3.98 0.06
N ALA A 162 7.03 -3.84 -0.06
CA ALA A 162 7.97 -4.80 0.51
C ALA A 162 8.85 -4.17 1.59
N PHE A 163 8.36 -4.08 2.83
CA PHE A 163 9.19 -3.73 3.99
C PHE A 163 9.92 -4.97 4.53
N THR A 164 10.93 -5.41 3.78
CA THR A 164 11.71 -6.62 4.07
C THR A 164 13.21 -6.34 3.98
N ARG A 165 14.09 -7.35 4.00
CA ARG A 165 15.54 -7.15 3.87
C ARG A 165 15.91 -6.63 2.47
N PRO A 166 17.02 -5.87 2.34
CA PRO A 166 17.39 -5.21 1.09
C PRO A 166 17.46 -6.16 -0.11
N ALA A 167 18.03 -7.35 0.05
CA ALA A 167 18.17 -8.32 -1.04
C ALA A 167 16.82 -8.67 -1.70
N MET A 168 15.76 -8.86 -0.91
CA MET A 168 14.43 -9.18 -1.46
C MET A 168 13.78 -7.96 -2.09
N MET A 169 13.89 -6.78 -1.47
CA MET A 169 13.36 -5.52 -2.05
C MET A 169 13.98 -5.25 -3.43
N HIS A 170 15.30 -5.33 -3.52
CA HIS A 170 16.04 -5.12 -4.76
C HIS A 170 15.75 -6.21 -5.80
N THR A 171 15.51 -7.46 -5.37
CA THR A 171 15.13 -8.55 -6.29
C THR A 171 13.75 -8.30 -6.89
N LEU A 172 12.75 -7.91 -6.10
CA LEU A 172 11.40 -7.63 -6.61
C LEU A 172 11.41 -6.49 -7.66
N ALA A 173 12.17 -5.42 -7.43
CA ALA A 173 12.34 -4.37 -8.42
C ALA A 173 12.98 -4.90 -9.73
N LYS A 174 14.03 -5.72 -9.62
CA LYS A 174 14.75 -6.28 -10.78
C LYS A 174 13.90 -7.22 -11.64
N ILE A 175 12.97 -7.97 -11.04
CA ILE A 175 12.12 -8.92 -11.76
C ILE A 175 10.90 -8.28 -12.43
N GLY A 176 10.70 -6.95 -12.27
CA GLY A 176 9.73 -6.20 -13.06
C GLY A 176 8.80 -5.26 -12.28
N PHE A 177 8.89 -5.17 -10.95
CA PHE A 177 8.08 -4.19 -10.22
C PHE A 177 8.46 -2.76 -10.62
N HIS A 178 7.46 -1.99 -11.05
CA HIS A 178 7.67 -0.64 -11.60
C HIS A 178 8.08 0.37 -10.52
N GLN A 179 7.50 0.24 -9.32
CA GLN A 179 7.80 1.04 -8.15
C GLN A 179 8.02 0.17 -6.90
N SER A 180 8.69 0.72 -5.90
CA SER A 180 8.93 0.07 -4.62
C SER A 180 8.67 1.02 -3.46
N TYR A 181 7.95 0.56 -2.43
CA TYR A 181 8.06 1.16 -1.11
C TYR A 181 9.52 1.09 -0.61
N THR A 182 9.85 1.94 0.35
CA THR A 182 11.24 2.17 0.78
C THR A 182 11.36 2.25 2.31
N TYR A 183 12.58 2.34 2.82
CA TYR A 183 12.82 2.57 4.24
C TYR A 183 12.69 4.03 4.69
N PHE A 184 12.11 4.90 3.85
CA PHE A 184 12.09 6.35 4.08
C PHE A 184 11.54 6.74 5.44
N THR A 185 10.45 6.12 5.91
CA THR A 185 9.84 6.38 7.22
C THR A 185 10.78 6.14 8.41
N TRP A 186 11.79 5.28 8.25
CA TRP A 186 12.82 4.98 9.24
C TRP A 186 14.18 5.62 8.92
N ARG A 187 14.21 6.68 8.10
CA ARG A 187 15.38 7.52 7.86
C ARG A 187 14.99 8.96 8.18
N ASN A 188 15.35 9.42 9.38
CA ASN A 188 14.85 10.69 9.93
C ASN A 188 15.97 11.67 10.25
N ASN A 189 17.18 11.20 10.54
CA ASN A 189 18.33 12.09 10.70
C ASN A 189 19.05 12.36 9.36
N ALA A 190 19.91 13.37 9.34
CA ALA A 190 20.57 13.83 8.12
C ALA A 190 21.50 12.76 7.51
N GLU A 191 22.23 12.00 8.32
CA GLU A 191 23.13 10.95 7.86
C GLU A 191 22.37 9.77 7.26
N GLU A 192 21.31 9.34 7.93
CA GLU A 192 20.38 8.29 7.47
C GLU A 192 19.77 8.64 6.12
N LEU A 193 19.23 9.86 6.00
CA LEU A 193 18.63 10.35 4.75
C LEU A 193 19.68 10.44 3.65
N THR A 194 20.84 11.04 3.92
CA THR A 194 21.91 11.20 2.93
C THR A 194 22.37 9.85 2.41
N THR A 195 22.69 8.92 3.32
CA THR A 195 23.16 7.58 2.97
C THR A 195 22.12 6.81 2.16
N TYR A 196 20.86 6.85 2.60
CA TYR A 196 19.81 6.08 1.94
C TYR A 196 19.41 6.66 0.58
N LEU A 197 19.37 7.99 0.44
CA LEU A 197 19.09 8.61 -0.84
C LEU A 197 20.26 8.41 -1.81
N GLN A 198 21.51 8.41 -1.35
CA GLN A 198 22.66 8.06 -2.20
C GLN A 198 22.57 6.61 -2.73
N GLU A 199 22.05 5.67 -1.94
CA GLU A 199 21.74 4.31 -2.43
C GLU A 199 20.67 4.36 -3.54
N LEU A 200 19.54 5.02 -3.26
CA LEU A 200 18.38 5.06 -4.17
C LEU A 200 18.65 5.82 -5.47
N THR A 201 19.44 6.90 -5.44
CA THR A 201 19.77 7.71 -6.62
C THR A 201 21.02 7.21 -7.35
N GLY A 202 21.78 6.29 -6.73
CA GLY A 202 22.96 5.65 -7.30
C GLY A 202 22.61 4.45 -8.20
N PRO A 203 23.39 3.35 -8.16
CA PRO A 203 23.15 2.18 -9.01
C PRO A 203 21.76 1.53 -8.87
N ALA A 204 21.06 1.72 -7.76
CA ALA A 204 19.71 1.19 -7.58
C ALA A 204 18.69 1.83 -8.54
N ALA A 205 18.91 3.07 -8.96
CA ALA A 205 18.02 3.82 -9.86
C ALA A 205 17.91 3.22 -11.28
N ASP A 206 18.75 2.23 -11.62
CA ASP A 206 18.65 1.48 -12.88
C ASP A 206 17.49 0.49 -12.90
N TYR A 207 17.01 0.06 -11.73
CA TYR A 207 15.97 -0.97 -11.63
C TYR A 207 14.89 -0.69 -10.58
N MET A 208 15.14 0.20 -9.61
CA MET A 208 14.19 0.53 -8.55
C MET A 208 13.73 1.98 -8.65
N ARG A 209 12.40 2.20 -8.64
CA ARG A 209 11.79 3.54 -8.55
C ARG A 209 11.14 3.70 -7.17
N PRO A 210 11.66 4.56 -6.29
CA PRO A 210 11.16 4.68 -4.94
C PRO A 210 9.84 5.46 -4.89
N ASN A 211 8.83 4.88 -4.23
CA ASN A 211 7.63 5.59 -3.83
C ASN A 211 7.77 5.97 -2.34
N LEU A 212 8.03 7.25 -2.07
CA LEU A 212 8.28 7.75 -0.72
C LEU A 212 6.98 8.14 -0.03
N PHE A 213 6.25 7.15 0.49
CA PHE A 213 5.15 7.42 1.41
C PHE A 213 5.66 8.00 2.73
N THR A 214 5.08 9.11 3.18
CA THR A 214 5.44 9.75 4.47
C THR A 214 4.86 9.01 5.66
N ASN A 215 3.69 8.39 5.47
CA ASN A 215 2.98 7.53 6.39
C ASN A 215 2.19 6.47 5.62
N THR A 216 1.80 5.39 6.29
CA THR A 216 0.85 4.40 5.77
C THR A 216 -0.15 4.06 6.88
N PRO A 217 -1.25 3.34 6.60
CA PRO A 217 -2.16 2.86 7.66
C PRO A 217 -1.47 2.04 8.77
N ASP A 218 -0.28 1.49 8.49
CA ASP A 218 0.52 0.66 9.39
C ASP A 218 1.73 1.39 10.00
N ILE A 219 2.08 2.57 9.49
CA ILE A 219 3.33 3.27 9.83
C ILE A 219 3.04 4.74 10.19
N LEU A 220 3.04 4.99 11.49
CA LEU A 220 3.14 6.30 12.13
C LEU A 220 4.46 6.33 12.91
N ASN A 221 5.55 6.75 12.29
CA ASN A 221 6.86 6.75 12.93
C ASN A 221 6.94 7.72 14.13
N GLU A 222 7.76 7.40 15.14
CA GLU A 222 7.95 8.20 16.35
C GLU A 222 8.32 9.67 16.08
N TYR A 223 9.01 9.95 14.96
CA TYR A 223 9.33 11.32 14.53
C TYR A 223 8.08 12.18 14.39
N LEU A 224 7.01 11.64 13.80
CA LEU A 224 5.72 12.32 13.64
C LEU A 224 4.95 12.39 14.98
N GLN A 225 5.03 11.35 15.80
CA GLN A 225 4.36 11.29 17.11
C GLN A 225 4.88 12.38 18.06
N HIS A 226 6.19 12.59 18.10
CA HIS A 226 6.84 13.53 19.02
C HIS A 226 7.01 14.92 18.43
N GLY A 227 7.16 15.05 17.11
CA GLY A 227 7.43 16.33 16.46
C GLY A 227 6.19 17.16 16.12
N GLY A 228 4.98 16.58 16.18
CA GLY A 228 3.73 17.28 15.84
C GLY A 228 3.72 17.86 14.43
N ARG A 229 2.90 18.88 14.18
CA ARG A 229 2.76 19.52 12.85
C ARG A 229 4.09 19.84 12.15
N PRO A 230 5.11 20.44 12.80
CA PRO A 230 6.41 20.69 12.15
C PRO A 230 7.07 19.43 11.56
N ALA A 231 6.96 18.28 12.23
CA ALA A 231 7.48 17.03 11.69
C ALA A 231 6.72 16.57 10.44
N PHE A 232 5.40 16.74 10.39
CA PHE A 232 4.62 16.46 9.17
C PHE A 232 5.04 17.37 8.01
N GLU A 233 5.23 18.66 8.27
CA GLU A 233 5.69 19.60 7.25
C GLU A 233 7.09 19.21 6.73
N ILE A 234 8.04 18.88 7.62
CA ILE A 234 9.38 18.43 7.24
C ILE A 234 9.33 17.14 6.42
N ARG A 235 8.59 16.12 6.86
CA ARG A 235 8.51 14.83 6.16
C ARG A 235 7.84 14.96 4.80
N ALA A 236 6.83 15.82 4.65
CA ALA A 236 6.22 16.15 3.37
C ALA A 236 7.23 16.79 2.41
N ILE A 237 7.97 17.79 2.87
CA ILE A 237 9.01 18.46 2.07
C ILE A 237 10.08 17.46 1.64
N LEU A 238 10.58 16.63 2.55
CA LEU A 238 11.61 15.62 2.25
C LEU A 238 11.11 14.61 1.21
N ALA A 239 9.94 14.02 1.40
CA ALA A 239 9.40 13.04 0.46
C ALA A 239 9.15 13.65 -0.92
N ALA A 240 8.52 14.83 -0.96
CA ALA A 240 8.17 15.53 -2.19
C ALA A 240 9.38 16.03 -3.00
N LEU A 241 10.49 16.37 -2.35
CA LEU A 241 11.67 16.93 -3.03
C LEU A 241 12.79 15.92 -3.26
N LEU A 242 12.82 14.79 -2.54
CA LEU A 242 13.87 13.77 -2.68
C LEU A 242 13.50 12.60 -3.61
N SER A 243 12.23 12.48 -4.02
CA SER A 243 11.81 11.45 -4.99
C SER A 243 10.82 11.98 -6.02
N PRO A 244 10.89 11.53 -7.29
CA PRO A 244 9.87 11.83 -8.29
C PRO A 244 8.52 11.19 -7.97
N THR A 245 8.44 10.21 -7.05
CA THR A 245 7.17 9.63 -6.59
C THR A 245 7.12 9.63 -5.07
N TRP A 246 6.05 10.20 -4.53
CA TRP A 246 5.80 10.30 -3.09
C TRP A 246 4.31 10.14 -2.81
N GLY A 247 3.97 9.83 -1.57
CA GLY A 247 2.60 9.60 -1.17
C GLY A 247 2.34 9.97 0.29
N ILE A 248 1.07 10.16 0.60
CA ILE A 248 0.56 10.36 1.95
C ILE A 248 -0.70 9.51 2.11
N TYR A 249 -0.98 9.07 3.34
CA TYR A 249 -2.22 8.42 3.70
C TYR A 249 -3.14 9.40 4.43
N ALA A 250 -4.42 9.44 4.04
CA ALA A 250 -5.42 10.41 4.49
C ALA A 250 -5.45 10.57 6.02
N GLY A 251 -5.46 11.83 6.47
CA GLY A 251 -5.28 12.20 7.88
C GLY A 251 -3.87 12.74 8.16
N TYR A 252 -2.91 12.49 7.26
CA TYR A 252 -1.59 13.14 7.30
C TYR A 252 -1.70 14.66 7.23
N GLU A 253 -2.60 15.17 6.40
CA GLU A 253 -2.88 16.59 6.21
C GLU A 253 -3.41 17.25 7.47
N LEU A 254 -3.99 16.46 8.38
CA LEU A 254 -4.52 16.90 9.67
C LEU A 254 -3.52 16.69 10.81
N CYS A 255 -2.32 16.20 10.48
CA CYS A 255 -1.26 15.86 11.43
C CYS A 255 -1.72 14.86 12.50
N GLU A 256 -2.57 13.89 12.11
CA GLU A 256 -3.01 12.82 13.00
C GLU A 256 -1.80 11.98 13.45
N ASN A 257 -1.43 12.06 14.72
CA ASN A 257 -0.15 11.51 15.20
C ASN A 257 -0.23 10.75 16.52
N THR A 258 -1.43 10.31 16.93
CA THR A 258 -1.57 9.58 18.18
C THR A 258 -1.40 8.08 17.97
N PRO A 259 -0.36 7.44 18.55
CA PRO A 259 -0.18 5.99 18.47
C PRO A 259 -1.15 5.26 19.41
N VAL A 260 -1.44 3.99 19.10
CA VAL A 260 -2.29 3.14 19.97
C VAL A 260 -1.68 2.93 21.36
N ARG A 261 -0.34 2.95 21.45
CA ARG A 261 0.44 2.92 22.70
C ARG A 261 1.87 3.43 22.47
N PRO A 262 2.60 3.84 23.51
CA PRO A 262 4.01 4.19 23.39
C PRO A 262 4.86 3.07 22.73
N GLY A 263 5.76 3.46 21.83
CA GLY A 263 6.64 2.55 21.09
C GLY A 263 5.95 1.77 19.96
N SER A 264 4.69 2.08 19.64
CA SER A 264 3.97 1.49 18.50
C SER A 264 4.01 2.44 17.31
N GLU A 265 4.14 1.90 16.10
CA GLU A 265 3.93 2.66 14.85
C GLU A 265 2.47 2.56 14.34
N GLU A 266 1.60 1.80 15.02
CA GLU A 266 0.17 1.73 14.69
C GLU A 266 -0.58 2.96 15.24
N TYR A 267 -1.46 3.53 14.41
CA TYR A 267 -2.40 4.58 14.80
C TYR A 267 -3.37 4.10 15.88
N ARG A 268 -3.67 4.96 16.85
CA ARG A 268 -4.85 4.77 17.71
C ARG A 268 -6.11 4.94 16.88
N ASP A 269 -7.11 4.11 17.16
CA ASP A 269 -8.41 4.10 16.51
C ASP A 269 -8.26 3.97 14.98
N SER A 270 -7.34 3.08 14.57
CA SER A 270 -6.92 2.90 13.18
C SER A 270 -8.10 2.66 12.25
N GLU A 271 -8.17 3.43 11.15
CA GLU A 271 -9.20 3.30 10.11
C GLU A 271 -9.25 1.91 9.46
N LYS A 272 -8.17 1.13 9.60
CA LYS A 272 -8.14 -0.27 9.18
C LYS A 272 -9.24 -1.12 9.84
N TYR A 273 -9.76 -0.72 11.00
CA TYR A 273 -10.72 -1.54 11.75
C TYR A 273 -12.01 -0.81 12.11
N GLN A 274 -12.16 0.45 11.69
CA GLN A 274 -13.33 1.29 12.01
C GLN A 274 -13.49 2.41 10.99
N TYR A 275 -14.72 2.87 10.79
CA TYR A 275 -14.96 4.08 10.02
C TYR A 275 -14.33 5.30 10.72
N ARG A 276 -13.64 6.15 9.93
CA ARG A 276 -12.92 7.33 10.44
C ARG A 276 -13.33 8.59 9.67
N PRO A 277 -14.56 9.11 9.91
CA PRO A 277 -14.99 10.35 9.29
C PRO A 277 -14.08 11.51 9.75
N ARG A 278 -13.69 12.37 8.81
CA ARG A 278 -12.84 13.53 9.05
C ARG A 278 -13.54 14.80 8.53
N ASP A 279 -13.51 15.87 9.31
CA ASP A 279 -14.07 17.17 8.92
C ASP A 279 -12.99 18.02 8.25
N PHE A 280 -12.73 17.73 6.97
CA PHE A 280 -11.74 18.46 6.17
C PHE A 280 -12.11 19.92 5.95
N ASP A 281 -13.41 20.24 5.84
CA ASP A 281 -13.90 21.60 5.62
C ASP A 281 -13.61 22.50 6.82
N THR A 282 -13.89 22.02 8.03
CA THR A 282 -13.54 22.75 9.25
C THR A 282 -12.02 22.92 9.34
N ALA A 283 -11.24 21.86 9.09
CA ALA A 283 -9.78 21.94 9.16
C ALA A 283 -9.19 22.97 8.17
N ALA A 284 -9.75 23.07 6.96
CA ALA A 284 -9.39 24.09 5.98
C ALA A 284 -9.76 25.50 6.49
N ARG A 285 -10.98 25.68 7.01
CA ARG A 285 -11.47 26.97 7.53
C ARG A 285 -10.66 27.46 8.74
N THR A 286 -10.22 26.57 9.62
CA THR A 286 -9.46 26.91 10.84
C THR A 286 -7.96 26.90 10.65
N GLY A 287 -7.45 26.54 9.46
CA GLY A 287 -6.01 26.49 9.18
C GLY A 287 -5.26 25.39 9.94
N THR A 288 -5.97 24.36 10.41
CA THR A 288 -5.41 23.23 11.16
C THR A 288 -4.97 22.08 10.26
N THR A 289 -4.95 22.30 8.94
CA THR A 289 -4.42 21.36 7.95
C THR A 289 -3.14 21.89 7.28
N ILE A 290 -2.25 20.98 6.87
CA ILE A 290 -1.09 21.27 6.01
C ILE A 290 -1.38 21.03 4.51
N ALA A 291 -2.63 20.80 4.11
CA ALA A 291 -3.04 20.67 2.71
C ALA A 291 -2.54 21.81 1.80
N PRO A 292 -2.47 23.09 2.24
CA PRO A 292 -1.87 24.16 1.44
C PRO A 292 -0.38 23.94 1.13
N LEU A 293 0.40 23.43 2.08
CA LEU A 293 1.82 23.09 1.86
C LEU A 293 1.94 21.94 0.86
N ILE A 294 1.15 20.89 1.00
CA ILE A 294 1.13 19.74 0.09
C ILE A 294 0.77 20.19 -1.33
N THR A 295 -0.21 21.07 -1.47
CA THR A 295 -0.60 21.69 -2.75
C THR A 295 0.57 22.47 -3.36
N GLN A 296 1.27 23.27 -2.56
CA GLN A 296 2.42 24.03 -3.03
C GLN A 296 3.58 23.12 -3.46
N LEU A 297 3.86 22.05 -2.72
CA LEU A 297 4.89 21.07 -3.06
C LEU A 297 4.59 20.38 -4.40
N ASN A 298 3.35 19.94 -4.59
CA ASN A 298 2.94 19.34 -5.87
C ASN A 298 2.95 20.34 -7.02
N THR A 299 2.57 21.60 -6.78
CA THR A 299 2.69 22.68 -7.78
C THR A 299 4.15 22.91 -8.17
N LEU A 300 5.06 22.94 -7.19
CA LEU A 300 6.50 23.09 -7.44
C LEU A 300 7.02 21.92 -8.28
N ARG A 301 6.66 20.68 -7.93
CA ARG A 301 7.06 19.48 -8.66
C ARG A 301 6.56 19.47 -10.11
N ASN A 302 5.32 19.90 -10.34
CA ASN A 302 4.73 19.97 -11.68
C ASN A 302 5.38 21.05 -12.57
N THR A 303 6.00 22.06 -11.97
CA THR A 303 6.60 23.20 -12.69
C THR A 303 8.12 23.13 -12.81
N HIS A 304 8.78 22.18 -12.12
CA HIS A 304 10.25 22.04 -12.10
C HIS A 304 10.66 20.61 -12.48
N PRO A 305 11.12 20.37 -13.72
CA PRO A 305 11.53 19.04 -14.18
C PRO A 305 12.63 18.38 -13.31
N ALA A 306 13.44 19.17 -12.62
CA ALA A 306 14.44 18.68 -11.68
C ALA A 306 13.83 17.87 -10.50
N LEU A 307 12.55 18.03 -10.19
CA LEU A 307 11.84 17.28 -9.15
C LEU A 307 11.05 16.08 -9.70
N GLN A 308 11.08 15.88 -11.02
CA GLN A 308 10.43 14.77 -11.73
C GLN A 308 11.42 13.66 -12.11
N GLN A 309 12.66 13.77 -11.63
CA GLN A 309 13.76 12.83 -11.86
C GLN A 309 14.34 12.34 -10.53
N LEU A 310 15.07 11.22 -10.56
CA LEU A 310 15.67 10.61 -9.36
C LEU A 310 17.20 10.75 -9.30
N ARG A 311 17.91 10.47 -10.40
CA ARG A 311 19.36 10.18 -10.40
C ARG A 311 20.24 11.40 -10.12
N ASN A 312 19.74 12.60 -10.37
CA ASN A 312 20.50 13.84 -10.21
C ASN A 312 20.17 14.49 -8.86
N LEU A 313 20.80 13.97 -7.80
CA LEU A 313 20.70 14.48 -6.43
C LEU A 313 22.11 14.64 -5.85
N HIS A 314 22.38 15.80 -5.25
CA HIS A 314 23.64 16.10 -4.58
C HIS A 314 23.39 16.76 -3.23
N PHE A 315 24.08 16.30 -2.20
CA PHE A 315 24.02 16.86 -0.85
C PHE A 315 25.21 17.79 -0.64
N HIS A 316 24.94 19.04 -0.26
CA HIS A 316 25.97 20.03 0.05
C HIS A 316 26.27 20.02 1.56
N HIS A 317 27.56 20.10 1.92
CA HIS A 317 27.96 20.40 3.30
C HIS A 317 27.72 21.89 3.58
N VAL A 318 27.08 22.19 4.70
CA VAL A 318 26.85 23.56 5.18
C VAL A 318 27.72 23.82 6.39
#